data_AF-A0A357MRX9-F1
#
_entry.id   AF-A0A357MRX9-F1
#
_cell.length_a   1.000
_cell.length_b   1.000
_cell.length_c   1.000
_cell.angle_alpha   90.00
_cell.angle_beta   90.00
_cell.angle_gamma   90.00
#
_symmetry.space_group_name_H-M   'P 1'
#
loop_
_entity.id
_entity.type
_entity.pdbx_description
1 polymer ?
#
loop_
_entity_poly.entity_id
_entity_poly.type
_entity_poly.pdbx_seq_one_letter_code
_entity_poly.pdbx_strand_id
1 'polypeptide(L)' 'MVIKDTALTTIKRGATEILLESELEERLLLGKPLKIKAGFDPTAPDLHIGHTVLINKMR' A
#
# COMPACT_ATOMS: atom_id res chain seq x y z
N MET A 1 1.52 19.01 19.22
CA MET A 1 0.27 18.44 18.68
C MET A 1 0.66 17.42 17.62
N VAL A 2 0.74 16.14 17.99
CA VAL A 2 1.10 15.09 17.03
C VAL A 2 -0.17 14.76 16.26
N ILE A 3 -0.24 15.16 14.99
CA ILE A 3 -1.32 14.72 14.11
C ILE A 3 -1.16 13.20 13.98
N LYS A 4 -2.17 12.44 14.42
CA LYS A 4 -2.20 10.99 14.17
C LYS A 4 -2.31 10.80 12.66
N ASP A 5 -1.27 10.24 12.04
CA ASP A 5 -1.33 9.83 10.64
C ASP A 5 -2.48 8.82 10.47
N THR A 6 -3.42 9.14 9.59
CA THR A 6 -4.51 8.22 9.23
C THR A 6 -3.96 7.09 8.35
N ALA A 7 -4.64 5.95 8.30
CA ALA A 7 -4.25 4.85 7.41
C ALA A 7 -4.10 5.31 5.95
N LEU A 8 -5.01 6.18 5.49
CA LEU A 8 -4.99 6.74 4.14
C LEU A 8 -3.74 7.60 3.89
N THR A 9 -3.34 8.47 4.83
CA THR A 9 -2.11 9.29 4.69
C THR A 9 -0.86 8.42 4.61
N THR A 10 -0.79 7.33 5.36
CA THR A 10 0.33 6.38 5.33
C THR A 10 0.42 5.64 3.99
N ILE A 11 -0.73 5.20 3.44
CA ILE A 11 -0.80 4.51 2.15
C ILE A 11 -0.39 5.47 1.01
N LYS A 12 -0.86 6.72 1.05
CA LYS A 12 -0.52 7.77 0.07
C LYS A 12 0.96 8.10 -0.01
N ARG A 13 1.67 8.06 1.12
CA ARG A 13 3.08 8.48 1.19
C ARG A 13 3.97 7.68 0.24
N GLY A 14 4.45 8.29 -0.84
CA GLY A 14 5.30 7.62 -1.83
C GLY A 14 4.57 6.67 -2.78
N ALA A 15 3.23 6.73 -2.84
CA ALA A 15 2.47 6.14 -3.94
C ALA A 15 2.45 7.14 -5.11
N THR A 16 2.68 6.66 -6.33
CA THR A 16 2.59 7.49 -7.54
C THR A 16 1.15 7.89 -7.82
N GLU A 17 0.22 6.94 -7.68
CA GLU A 17 -1.21 7.13 -7.92
C GLU A 17 -2.03 6.16 -7.07
N ILE A 18 -3.27 6.55 -6.76
CA ILE A 18 -4.29 5.69 -6.16
C ILE A 18 -5.53 5.81 -7.04
N LEU A 19 -5.87 4.73 -7.73
CA LEU A 19 -7.12 4.67 -8.50
C LEU A 19 -8.29 4.54 -7.53
N LEU A 20 -9.29 5.41 -7.67
CA LEU A 20 -10.50 5.42 -6.84
C LEU A 20 -10.20 5.56 -5.35
N GLU A 21 -9.51 6.64 -4.98
CA GLU A 21 -9.16 6.94 -3.58
C GLU A 21 -10.35 6.92 -2.62
N SER A 22 -11.51 7.40 -3.06
CA SER A 22 -12.74 7.37 -2.27
C SER A 22 -13.18 5.95 -1.92
N GLU A 23 -13.03 4.99 -2.83
CA GLU A 23 -13.36 3.59 -2.57
C GLU A 23 -12.38 2.97 -1.56
N LEU A 24 -11.09 3.32 -1.65
CA LEU A 24 -10.10 2.90 -0.65
C LEU A 24 -10.46 3.44 0.74
N GLU A 25 -10.85 4.71 0.83
CA GLU A 25 -11.29 5.33 2.08
C GLU A 25 -12.52 4.62 2.67
N GLU A 26 -13.55 4.38 1.86
CA GLU A 26 -14.75 3.63 2.27
C GLU A 26 -14.39 2.22 2.77
N ARG A 27 -13.49 1.51 2.08
CA ARG A 27 -13.04 0.17 2.49
C ARG A 27 -12.25 0.20 3.80
N LEU A 28 -11.45 1.24 4.05
CA LEU A 28 -10.72 1.41 5.32
C LEU A 28 -11.68 1.67 6.49
N LEU A 29 -12.80 2.37 6.24
CA LEU A 29 -13.84 2.63 7.24
C LEU A 29 -14.63 1.39 7.67
N LEU A 30 -14.63 0.31 6.87
CA LEU A 30 -15.29 -0.96 7.21
C LEU A 30 -14.70 -1.65 8.45
N GLY A 31 -13.54 -1.21 8.94
CA GLY A 31 -12.95 -1.71 10.19
C GLY A 31 -12.51 -3.18 10.15
N LYS A 32 -12.44 -3.79 8.96
CA LYS A 32 -11.99 -5.17 8.75
C LYS A 32 -10.65 -5.19 8.01
N PRO A 33 -9.78 -6.20 8.25
CA PRO A 33 -8.55 -6.35 7.49
C PRO A 33 -8.83 -6.44 5.99
N LEU A 34 -8.16 -5.58 5.20
CA LEU A 34 -8.24 -5.63 3.74
C LEU A 34 -7.25 -6.66 3.20
N LYS A 35 -7.67 -7.42 2.19
CA LYS A 35 -6.76 -8.32 1.46
C LYS A 35 -5.99 -7.52 0.42
N ILE A 36 -4.69 -7.38 0.62
CA ILE A 36 -3.78 -6.71 -0.31
C ILE A 36 -3.08 -7.76 -1.15
N LYS A 37 -3.07 -7.57 -2.47
CA LYS A 37 -2.43 -8.48 -3.43
C LYS A 37 -1.27 -7.75 -4.10
N ALA A 38 -0.10 -8.39 -4.11
CA ALA A 38 1.06 -8.00 -4.91
C ALA A 38 1.51 -9.20 -5.75
N GLY A 39 1.77 -8.96 -7.04
CA GLY A 39 2.31 -9.98 -7.94
C GLY A 39 3.79 -9.75 -8.17
N PHE A 40 4.56 -10.85 -8.23
CA PHE A 40 5.96 -10.85 -8.65
C PHE A 40 6.09 -11.88 -9.77
N ASP A 41 6.72 -11.49 -10.88
CA ASP A 41 6.99 -12.39 -12.00
C ASP A 41 8.18 -13.30 -11.63
N PRO A 42 8.01 -14.64 -11.60
CA PRO A 42 9.07 -15.57 -11.22
C PRO A 42 10.09 -15.84 -12.34
N THR A 43 9.97 -15.20 -13.52
CA THR A 43 10.87 -15.41 -14.66
C THR A 43 12.34 -15.13 -14.32
N ALA A 44 12.61 -14.25 -13.36
CA ALA A 44 13.94 -14.07 -12.77
C ALA A 44 13.90 -14.38 -11.26
N PRO A 45 14.87 -15.15 -10.72
CA PRO A 45 14.88 -15.55 -9.32
C PRO A 45 15.30 -14.41 -8.37
N ASP A 46 15.96 -13.37 -8.89
CA ASP A 46 16.65 -12.37 -8.06
C ASP A 46 15.75 -11.18 -7.68
N LEU A 47 15.57 -11.00 -6.37
CA LEU A 47 15.01 -9.77 -5.79
C LEU A 47 16.11 -8.71 -5.67
N HIS A 48 15.98 -7.61 -6.40
CA HIS A 48 16.81 -6.42 -6.21
C HIS A 48 16.13 -5.35 -5.34
N ILE A 49 16.86 -4.28 -5.00
CA ILE A 49 16.41 -3.21 -4.10
C ILE A 49 15.10 -2.52 -4.54
N GLY A 50 14.78 -2.55 -5.84
CA GLY A 50 13.55 -1.95 -6.36
C GLY A 50 12.28 -2.61 -5.80
N HIS A 51 12.32 -3.92 -5.54
CA HIS A 51 11.21 -4.65 -4.92
C HIS A 51 10.94 -4.22 -3.48
N THR A 52 11.93 -3.64 -2.79
CA THR A 52 11.75 -3.17 -1.42
C THR A 52 10.75 -2.02 -1.32
N VAL A 53 10.54 -1.25 -2.39
CA VAL A 53 9.53 -0.18 -2.42
C VAL A 53 8.13 -0.77 -2.22
N LEU A 54 7.80 -1.83 -2.98
CA LEU A 54 6.50 -2.51 -2.88
C LEU A 54 6.37 -3.27 -1.55
N ILE A 55 7.41 -3.98 -1.13
CA ILE A 55 7.40 -4.75 0.12
C ILE A 55 7.24 -3.82 1.34
N ASN A 56 7.92 -2.68 1.37
CA ASN A 56 7.77 -1.69 2.44
C ASN A 56 6.40 -1.03 2.46
N LYS A 57 5.72 -0.93 1.31
CA LYS A 57 4.35 -0.41 1.23
C LYS A 57 3.32 -1.38 1.81
N MET A 58 3.60 -2.68 1.81
CA MET A 58 2.72 -3.71 2.36
C MET A 58 2.90 -3.94 3.88
N ARG A 59 3.92 -3.34 4.49
CA ARG A 59 4.24 -3.47 5.92
C ARG A 59 3.65 -2.31 6.72
#